data_AF-A0A920LDY2-F1
#
_entry.id   AF-A0A920LDY2-F1
#
_cell.length_a   1.000
_cell.length_b   1.000
_cell.length_c   1.000
_cell.angle_alpha   90.00
_cell.angle_beta   90.00
_cell.angle_gamma   90.00
#
_symmetry.space_group_name_H-M   'P 1'
#
loop_
_entity.id
_entity.type
_entity.pdbx_description
1 polymer ?
#
loop_
_entity_poly.entity_id
_entity_poly.type
_entity_poly.pdbx_seq_one_letter_code
_entity_poly.pdbx_strand_id
1 'polypeptide(L)'
;MDLLWSSKFKTYSKNSYRPNNNKIVFCSCTWKPYKPTEDRGVYKSIDGGTTWKKVLYANDLSGAFEIVLDPNNSRVLYASTWRVQRTPSSLSSGGDGSDLWKSIDSGESWTKITNNSGFPTGIIGVIGVTVSPVNSERVGL
;
A
#
# COMPACT_ATOMS: atom_id res chain seq x y z
N MET A 1 -1.34 -0.86 22.87
CA MET A 1 -1.64 -0.93 21.43
C MET A 1 -1.05 -2.23 20.93
N ASP A 2 -1.85 -3.30 20.97
CA ASP A 2 -1.42 -4.63 20.56
C ASP A 2 -1.41 -4.73 19.03
N LEU A 3 -0.21 -4.65 18.44
CA LEU A 3 0.03 -4.91 17.01
C LEU A 3 0.16 -6.42 16.70
N LEU A 4 -0.34 -7.28 17.60
CA LEU A 4 -0.31 -8.73 17.44
C LEU A 4 -1.63 -9.19 16.80
N TRP A 5 -1.70 -9.16 15.46
CA TRP A 5 -2.17 -10.27 14.61
C TRP A 5 -2.57 -9.80 13.19
N SER A 6 -1.83 -10.33 12.20
CA SER A 6 -2.03 -10.29 10.75
C SER A 6 -1.84 -8.94 10.01
N SER A 7 -0.58 -8.53 9.88
CA SER A 7 -0.10 -7.91 8.65
C SER A 7 0.82 -8.92 7.94
N LYS A 8 0.74 -9.05 6.62
CA LYS A 8 1.89 -9.55 5.88
C LYS A 8 2.99 -8.52 6.12
N PHE A 9 3.90 -8.78 7.07
CA PHE A 9 5.15 -8.03 7.19
C PHE A 9 5.97 -8.31 5.93
N LYS A 10 5.73 -7.58 4.83
CA LYS A 10 6.64 -7.55 3.69
C LYS A 10 7.69 -6.49 4.00
N THR A 11 8.76 -6.91 4.67
CA THR A 11 10.01 -6.15 4.70
C THR A 11 10.64 -6.25 3.32
N TYR A 12 10.62 -5.17 2.54
CA TYR A 12 11.48 -5.06 1.36
C TYR A 12 12.81 -4.44 1.80
N SER A 13 13.79 -5.28 2.14
CA SER A 13 15.20 -4.90 2.00
C SER A 13 15.77 -5.67 0.83
N LYS A 14 16.06 -4.99 -0.29
CA LYS A 14 16.88 -5.57 -1.35
C LYS A 14 17.93 -4.55 -1.78
N ASN A 15 19.08 -4.68 -1.13
CA ASN A 15 20.43 -4.24 -1.48
C ASN A 15 20.60 -3.06 -2.46
N SER A 16 20.83 -1.88 -1.91
CA SER A 16 21.85 -0.96 -2.41
C SER A 16 22.69 -0.49 -1.21
N TYR A 17 23.98 -0.75 -1.29
CA TYR A 17 25.01 -0.54 -0.28
C TYR A 17 25.16 0.94 0.09
N ARG A 18 24.85 1.31 1.35
CA ARG A 18 25.54 2.36 2.12
C ARG A 18 25.48 1.99 3.62
N PRO A 19 26.61 1.99 4.35
CA PRO A 19 26.60 1.88 5.79
C PRO A 19 26.10 3.22 6.32
N ASN A 20 24.82 3.29 6.67
CA ASN A 20 24.24 4.11 7.74
C ASN A 20 22.72 3.86 7.80
N ASN A 21 22.34 2.83 8.55
CA ASN A 21 21.09 2.82 9.32
C ASN A 21 19.76 3.01 8.56
N ASN A 22 19.54 2.32 7.43
CA ASN A 22 18.24 2.32 6.74
C ASN A 22 17.19 1.50 7.51
N LYS A 23 16.67 2.09 8.57
CA LYS A 23 15.60 1.58 9.43
C LYS A 23 14.19 1.89 8.88
N ILE A 24 14.09 2.32 7.62
CA ILE A 24 12.79 2.63 7.01
C ILE A 24 12.07 1.34 6.65
N VAL A 25 10.87 1.15 7.20
CA VAL A 25 10.00 0.02 6.90
C VAL A 25 8.57 0.49 6.66
N PHE A 26 7.84 -0.24 5.83
CA PHE A 26 6.43 0.04 5.52
C PHE A 26 5.56 -1.13 5.95
N CYS A 27 4.33 -0.83 6.35
CA CYS A 27 3.30 -1.81 6.66
C CYS A 27 2.02 -1.45 5.90
N SER A 28 1.40 -2.45 5.28
CA SER A 28 0.08 -2.32 4.65
C SER A 28 -0.98 -2.89 5.57
N CYS A 29 -1.91 -2.05 6.01
CA CYS A 29 -2.97 -2.39 6.96
C CYS A 29 -4.33 -2.40 6.26
N THR A 30 -4.93 -3.59 6.12
CA THR A 30 -6.25 -3.77 5.49
C THR A 30 -7.41 -3.96 6.50
N TRP A 31 -7.10 -4.13 7.79
CA TRP A 31 -7.88 -4.89 8.78
C TRP A 31 -9.35 -4.49 9.05
N LYS A 32 -10.14 -5.49 9.48
CA LYS A 32 -11.58 -5.58 9.83
C LYS A 32 -12.58 -5.39 8.68
N PRO A 33 -12.88 -6.42 7.86
CA PRO A 33 -13.93 -6.31 6.83
C PRO A 33 -15.35 -6.12 7.41
N TYR A 34 -15.51 -6.16 8.73
CA TYR A 34 -16.81 -6.13 9.40
C TYR A 34 -17.27 -4.74 9.85
N LYS A 35 -16.37 -3.74 9.91
CA LYS A 35 -16.75 -2.39 10.35
C LYS A 35 -15.86 -1.29 9.77
N PRO A 36 -16.38 -0.06 9.64
CA PRO A 36 -15.56 1.11 9.37
C PRO A 36 -14.48 1.32 10.44
N THR A 37 -13.29 1.74 10.01
CA THR A 37 -12.18 2.10 10.90
C THR A 37 -11.15 2.93 10.16
N GLU A 38 -10.63 3.95 10.83
CA GLU A 38 -9.58 4.80 10.30
C GLU A 38 -8.19 4.15 10.36
N ASP A 39 -8.01 3.02 11.06
CA ASP A 39 -6.70 2.37 11.29
C ASP A 39 -6.14 1.64 10.06
N ARG A 40 -6.81 1.77 8.91
CA ARG A 40 -6.38 1.19 7.64
C ARG A 40 -5.37 2.09 6.95
N GLY A 41 -4.68 1.52 5.97
CA GLY A 41 -3.81 2.26 5.06
C GLY A 41 -2.35 1.83 5.14
N VAL A 42 -1.46 2.68 4.62
CA VAL A 42 0.00 2.43 4.67
C VAL A 42 0.57 3.18 5.86
N TYR A 43 1.38 2.46 6.63
CA TYR A 43 2.17 3.01 7.71
C TYR A 43 3.65 2.96 7.36
N LYS A 44 4.37 4.02 7.70
CA LYS A 44 5.82 4.14 7.54
C LYS A 44 6.46 4.27 8.92
N SER A 45 7.55 3.56 9.12
CA SER A 45 8.45 3.73 10.24
C SER A 45 9.82 4.13 9.72
N ILE A 46 10.54 4.95 10.48
CA ILE A 46 11.91 5.38 10.19
C ILE A 46 12.92 4.86 11.22
N ASP A 47 12.45 4.11 12.22
CA ASP A 47 13.22 3.61 13.35
C ASP A 47 13.20 2.09 13.48
N GLY A 48 12.79 1.39 12.42
CA GLY A 48 12.84 -0.08 12.33
C GLY A 48 11.58 -0.75 12.84
N GLY A 49 10.48 0.00 12.90
CA GLY A 49 9.18 -0.47 13.38
C GLY A 49 8.90 -0.17 14.84
N THR A 50 9.72 0.67 15.50
CA THR A 50 9.46 1.11 16.89
C THR A 50 8.33 2.13 16.94
N THR A 51 8.31 3.08 16.01
CA THR A 51 7.20 4.04 15.83
C THR A 51 6.69 4.00 14.40
N TRP A 52 5.39 4.27 14.24
CA TRP A 52 4.70 4.19 12.95
C TRP A 52 3.87 5.45 12.70
N LYS A 53 3.99 6.01 11.50
CA LYS A 53 3.19 7.13 10.99
C LYS A 53 2.31 6.62 9.85
N LYS A 54 1.01 6.91 9.89
CA LYS A 54 0.11 6.65 8.75
C LYS A 54 0.45 7.64 7.63
N VAL A 55 0.77 7.13 6.45
CA VAL A 55 1.22 7.94 5.29
C VAL A 55 0.28 7.84 4.09
N LEU A 56 -0.56 6.83 4.03
CA LEU A 56 -1.63 6.72 3.01
C LEU A 56 -2.90 6.22 3.67
N TYR A 57 -4.00 6.88 3.39
CA TYR A 57 -5.34 6.53 3.84
C TYR A 57 -6.33 6.84 2.72
N ALA A 58 -7.14 5.85 2.33
CA ALA A 58 -8.15 6.03 1.28
C ALA A 58 -9.50 6.44 1.88
N ASN A 59 -10.07 5.59 2.73
CA ASN A 59 -11.27 5.84 3.52
C ASN A 59 -11.39 4.78 4.64
N ASP A 60 -12.47 4.83 5.43
CA ASP A 60 -12.70 3.99 6.61
C ASP A 60 -13.05 2.53 6.28
N LEU A 61 -13.26 2.24 5.00
CA LEU A 61 -13.74 0.96 4.48
C LEU A 61 -12.74 0.27 3.54
N SER A 62 -11.65 0.96 3.20
CA SER A 62 -10.62 0.50 2.28
C SER A 62 -9.26 0.56 2.94
N GLY A 63 -8.49 -0.52 2.82
CA GLY A 63 -7.16 -0.56 3.39
C GLY A 63 -6.09 -0.95 2.41
N ALA A 64 -4.83 -0.75 2.79
CA ALA A 64 -3.71 -1.04 1.93
C ALA A 64 -3.59 -2.56 1.74
N PHE A 65 -3.54 -3.00 0.48
CA PHE A 65 -3.40 -4.39 0.09
C PHE A 65 -1.94 -4.73 -0.19
N GLU A 66 -1.27 -3.89 -0.97
CA GLU A 66 0.12 -4.08 -1.35
C GLU A 66 0.88 -2.74 -1.40
N ILE A 67 2.18 -2.81 -1.12
CA ILE A 67 3.16 -1.75 -1.39
C ILE A 67 4.37 -2.36 -2.10
N VAL A 68 4.82 -1.72 -3.17
CA VAL A 68 5.97 -2.13 -3.98
C VAL A 68 6.89 -0.94 -4.20
N LEU A 69 8.18 -1.16 -4.02
CA LEU A 69 9.22 -0.19 -4.34
C LEU A 69 9.68 -0.40 -5.78
N ASP A 70 10.00 0.70 -6.45
CA ASP A 70 10.81 0.63 -7.65
C ASP A 70 12.24 0.16 -7.28
N PRO A 71 12.70 -0.98 -7.81
CA PRO A 71 14.01 -1.54 -7.48
C PRO A 71 15.17 -0.66 -7.95
N ASN A 72 14.96 0.22 -8.94
CA ASN A 72 15.99 1.13 -9.45
C ASN A 72 15.93 2.52 -8.80
N ASN A 73 14.84 2.85 -8.10
CA ASN A 73 14.69 4.10 -7.39
C ASN A 73 13.80 3.95 -6.14
N SER A 74 14.42 3.74 -4.98
CA SER A 74 13.70 3.52 -3.71
C SER A 74 12.85 4.71 -3.22
N ARG A 75 12.94 5.88 -3.86
CA ARG A 75 12.01 7.00 -3.62
C ARG A 75 10.65 6.80 -4.28
N VAL A 76 10.58 5.97 -5.32
CA VAL A 76 9.36 5.68 -6.06
C VAL A 76 8.71 4.45 -5.45
N LEU A 77 7.47 4.61 -4.98
CA LEU A 77 6.65 3.53 -4.46
C LEU A 77 5.29 3.51 -5.13
N TYR A 78 4.73 2.32 -5.21
CA TYR A 78 3.35 2.08 -5.59
C TYR A 78 2.64 1.39 -4.43
N ALA A 79 1.41 1.78 -4.16
CA ALA A 79 0.57 1.12 -3.18
C ALA A 79 -0.83 0.94 -3.74
N SER A 80 -1.46 -0.19 -3.43
CA SER A 80 -2.87 -0.41 -3.74
C SER A 80 -3.71 -0.41 -2.47
N THR A 81 -4.87 0.21 -2.54
CA THR A 81 -5.91 0.11 -1.52
C THR A 81 -7.07 -0.69 -2.07
N TRP A 82 -7.79 -1.38 -1.19
CA TRP A 82 -8.89 -2.25 -1.56
C TRP A 82 -10.01 -2.16 -0.54
N ARG A 83 -11.23 -1.96 -1.04
CA ARG A 83 -12.46 -2.03 -0.27
C ARG A 83 -12.93 -3.47 -0.16
N VAL A 84 -13.03 -3.96 1.07
CA VAL A 84 -13.62 -5.27 1.35
C VAL A 84 -14.52 -5.19 2.57
N GLN A 85 -15.78 -5.58 2.38
CA GLN A 85 -16.78 -5.66 3.44
C GLN A 85 -17.38 -7.05 3.48
N ARG A 86 -17.40 -7.66 4.66
CA ARG A 86 -17.94 -9.00 4.88
C ARG A 86 -18.99 -8.96 5.96
N THR A 87 -20.14 -9.56 5.69
CA THR A 87 -21.18 -9.87 6.66
C THR A 87 -21.29 -11.41 6.80
N PRO A 88 -22.09 -11.95 7.74
CA PRO A 88 -22.31 -13.39 7.81
C PRO A 88 -22.86 -14.02 6.51
N SER A 89 -23.61 -13.25 5.71
CA SER A 89 -24.33 -13.74 4.53
C SER A 89 -23.84 -13.14 3.20
N SER A 90 -22.92 -12.17 3.21
CA SER A 90 -22.46 -11.50 1.98
C SER A 90 -21.00 -11.05 2.05
N LEU A 91 -20.38 -10.93 0.87
CA LEU A 91 -19.08 -10.33 0.67
C LEU A 91 -19.20 -9.27 -0.43
N SER A 92 -18.86 -8.03 -0.11
CA SER A 92 -18.72 -6.94 -1.06
C SER A 92 -17.24 -6.63 -1.24
N SER A 93 -16.80 -6.52 -2.50
CA SER A 93 -15.41 -6.34 -2.89
C SER A 93 -15.31 -5.28 -3.98
N GLY A 94 -14.38 -4.35 -3.80
CA GLY A 94 -14.19 -3.24 -4.72
C GLY A 94 -15.14 -2.06 -4.45
N GLY A 95 -14.96 -1.00 -5.22
CA GLY A 95 -15.68 0.27 -5.07
C GLY A 95 -14.81 1.35 -4.41
N ASP A 96 -15.46 2.39 -3.91
CA ASP A 96 -14.77 3.61 -3.47
C ASP A 96 -13.65 3.34 -2.45
N GLY A 97 -12.48 3.92 -2.72
CA GLY A 97 -11.22 3.69 -2.01
C GLY A 97 -10.41 2.47 -2.46
N SER A 98 -10.89 1.71 -3.46
CA SER A 98 -10.07 0.71 -4.16
C SER A 98 -9.28 1.40 -5.28
N ASP A 99 -7.98 1.57 -5.08
CA ASP A 99 -7.19 2.48 -5.91
C ASP A 99 -5.72 2.09 -5.99
N LEU A 100 -5.06 2.54 -7.04
CA LEU A 100 -3.60 2.54 -7.16
C LEU A 100 -3.05 3.95 -6.89
N TRP A 101 -2.00 3.98 -6.07
CA TRP A 101 -1.33 5.17 -5.61
C TRP A 101 0.15 5.12 -5.99
N LYS A 102 0.72 6.28 -6.28
CA LYS A 102 2.16 6.45 -6.55
C LYS A 102 2.75 7.51 -5.63
N SER A 103 3.91 7.22 -5.05
CA SER A 103 4.77 8.17 -4.38
C SER A 103 6.07 8.32 -5.15
N ILE A 104 6.67 9.52 -5.10
CA ILE A 104 7.98 9.84 -5.68
C ILE A 104 8.96 10.40 -4.64
N ASP A 105 8.57 10.39 -3.37
CA ASP A 105 9.27 11.02 -2.25
C ASP A 105 9.44 10.06 -1.06
N SER A 106 9.65 8.78 -1.34
CA SER A 106 9.82 7.74 -0.33
C SER A 106 8.60 7.57 0.57
N GLY A 107 7.39 7.76 0.03
CA GLY A 107 6.13 7.53 0.73
C GLY A 107 5.74 8.65 1.69
N GLU A 108 6.28 9.87 1.53
CA GLU A 108 5.84 11.04 2.30
C GLU A 108 4.52 11.61 1.74
N SER A 109 4.36 11.59 0.41
CA SER A 109 3.13 11.95 -0.28
C SER A 109 2.74 10.93 -1.35
N TRP A 110 1.44 10.88 -1.67
CA TRP A 110 0.85 9.90 -2.57
C TRP A 110 -0.13 10.57 -3.53
N THR A 111 0.00 10.22 -4.81
CA THR A 111 -0.93 10.62 -5.87
C THR A 111 -1.74 9.41 -6.32
N LYS A 112 -3.06 9.57 -6.37
CA LYS A 112 -3.97 8.58 -6.93
C LYS A 112 -3.79 8.52 -8.45
N ILE A 113 -3.52 7.33 -8.99
CA ILE A 113 -3.26 7.13 -10.43
C ILE A 113 -4.27 6.21 -11.12
N THR A 114 -5.24 5.65 -10.37
CA THR A 114 -6.30 4.77 -10.90
C THR A 114 -7.11 5.39 -12.04
N ASN A 115 -7.23 6.72 -12.07
CA ASN A 115 -8.04 7.44 -13.05
C ASN A 115 -7.27 7.81 -14.32
N ASN A 116 -5.99 7.45 -14.42
CA ASN A 116 -5.20 7.73 -15.60
C ASN A 116 -5.69 6.89 -16.80
N SER A 117 -5.42 7.37 -18.01
CA SER A 117 -5.72 6.62 -19.24
C SER A 117 -5.04 5.25 -19.23
N GLY A 118 -5.78 4.21 -19.61
CA GLY A 118 -5.28 2.82 -19.66
C GLY A 118 -5.64 1.98 -18.43
N PHE A 119 -6.25 2.56 -17.39
CA PHE A 119 -6.81 1.82 -16.26
C PHE A 119 -8.27 1.39 -16.52
N PRO A 120 -8.74 0.32 -15.85
CA PRO A 120 -10.15 -0.06 -15.90
C PRO A 120 -11.08 1.07 -15.47
N THR A 121 -12.26 1.16 -16.10
CA THR A 121 -13.32 2.09 -15.72
C THR A 121 -14.41 1.39 -14.93
N GLY A 122 -15.09 2.10 -14.02
CA GLY A 122 -16.20 1.57 -13.22
C GLY A 122 -15.77 1.12 -11.83
N ILE A 123 -16.31 0.00 -11.35
CA ILE A 123 -15.98 -0.53 -10.02
C ILE A 123 -14.58 -1.12 -10.05
N ILE A 124 -13.67 -0.50 -9.31
CA ILE A 124 -12.29 -0.97 -9.15
C ILE A 124 -12.25 -2.00 -8.03
N GLY A 125 -11.64 -3.16 -8.31
CA GLY A 125 -11.42 -4.25 -7.35
C GLY A 125 -10.06 -4.16 -6.68
N VAL A 126 -9.54 -5.33 -6.27
CA VAL A 126 -8.15 -5.43 -5.78
C VAL A 126 -7.17 -5.24 -6.93
N ILE A 127 -6.09 -4.50 -6.70
CA ILE A 127 -5.01 -4.27 -7.67
C ILE A 127 -3.73 -4.89 -7.11
N GLY A 128 -3.16 -5.85 -7.84
CA GLY A 128 -1.77 -6.25 -7.65
C GLY A 128 -0.87 -5.29 -8.41
N VAL A 129 0.34 -5.04 -7.93
CA VAL A 129 1.27 -4.18 -8.66
C VAL A 129 2.66 -4.79 -8.69
N THR A 130 3.34 -4.67 -9.82
CA THR A 130 4.73 -5.08 -9.96
C THR A 130 5.52 -4.07 -10.80
N VAL A 131 6.77 -3.85 -10.45
CA VAL A 131 7.70 -2.99 -11.19
C VAL A 131 8.78 -3.87 -11.79
N SER A 132 9.00 -3.73 -13.10
CA SER A 132 10.06 -4.47 -13.78
C SER A 132 11.43 -4.09 -13.22
N PRO A 133 12.27 -5.06 -12.80
CA PRO A 133 13.59 -4.76 -12.27
C PRO A 133 14.55 -4.19 -13.31
N VAL A 134 14.30 -4.41 -14.60
CA VAL A 134 15.16 -3.97 -15.70
C VAL A 134 14.71 -2.64 -16.32
N ASN A 135 13.46 -2.24 -16.12
CA ASN A 135 12.93 -0.99 -16.65
C ASN A 135 11.78 -0.48 -15.77
N SER A 136 12.02 0.57 -15.00
CA SER A 136 11.07 1.17 -14.06
C SER A 136 9.83 1.82 -14.70
N GLU A 137 9.87 2.06 -16.02
CA GLU A 137 8.70 2.55 -16.77
C GLU A 137 7.70 1.44 -17.06
N ARG A 138 8.11 0.18 -16.92
CA ARG A 138 7.21 -0.99 -17.07
C ARG A 138 6.65 -1.38 -15.72
N VAL A 139 5.41 -0.97 -15.48
CA VAL A 139 4.61 -1.34 -14.32
C VAL A 139 3.48 -2.26 -14.76
N GLY A 140 3.35 -3.43 -14.12
CA GLY A 140 2.26 -4.37 -14.34
C GLY A 140 1.19 -4.27 -13.24
N LEU A 141 -0.05 -4.58 -13.59
CA LEU A 141 -1.25 -4.56 -12.74
C LEU A 141 -1.93 -5.94 -12.72
#